data_AF-G0N6T9-F1
#
_entry.id   AF-G0N6T9-F1
#
_cell.length_a   1.000
_cell.length_b   1.000
_cell.length_c   1.000
_cell.angle_alpha   90.00
_cell.angle_beta   90.00
_cell.angle_gamma   90.00
#
_symmetry.space_group_name_H-M   'P 1'
#
loop_
_entity.id
_entity.type
_entity.pdbx_description
1 polymer ?
#
loop_
_entity_poly.entity_id
_entity_poly.type
_entity_poly.pdbx_seq_one_letter_code
_entity_poly.pdbx_strand_id
1 'polypeptide(L)'
;MLRKLIFLSTLVIMSASTLKCYEGSRGMVNGEDSSNFVQNLCDDNMTYCFESYNSNLTEVTASCQNMGTDQKLLDVCKMDGKCKERSDIDVTVCCCTSDLCNLQDDLKPTPEVPVIDGSSEVEQNSTEILPETTENIADKFVELNETMGLELELNGTKGGL
;
A
#
# COMPACT_ATOMS: atom_id res chain seq x y z
N MET A 1 -29.69 -21.88 50.61
CA MET A 1 -29.12 -20.61 50.10
C MET A 1 -28.14 -20.92 49.00
N LEU A 2 -28.50 -20.70 47.73
CA LEU A 2 -27.64 -21.00 46.58
C LEU A 2 -27.24 -19.67 45.93
N ARG A 3 -26.01 -19.22 46.19
CA ARG A 3 -25.45 -17.99 45.59
C ARG A 3 -25.09 -18.28 44.14
N LYS A 4 -25.90 -17.80 43.19
CA LYS A 4 -25.52 -17.75 41.76
C LYS A 4 -24.41 -16.71 41.59
N LEU A 5 -23.18 -17.15 41.34
CA LEU A 5 -22.17 -16.28 40.75
C LEU A 5 -22.51 -16.09 39.27
N ILE A 6 -22.95 -14.88 38.92
CA ILE A 6 -23.07 -14.45 37.53
C ILE A 6 -21.67 -13.97 37.14
N PHE A 7 -20.89 -14.84 36.47
CA PHE A 7 -19.69 -14.40 35.76
C PHE A 7 -20.16 -13.68 34.49
N LEU A 8 -20.28 -12.36 34.59
CA LEU A 8 -20.52 -11.49 33.44
C LEU A 8 -19.22 -11.43 32.64
N SER A 9 -19.05 -12.36 31.70
CA SER A 9 -17.93 -12.35 30.77
C SER A 9 -18.12 -11.19 29.79
N THR A 10 -17.45 -10.08 30.05
CA THR A 10 -17.32 -8.98 29.10
C THR A 10 -16.41 -9.44 27.98
N LEU A 11 -17.01 -9.82 26.85
CA LEU A 11 -16.31 -10.05 25.59
C LEU A 11 -15.78 -8.69 25.10
N VAL A 12 -14.53 -8.37 25.45
CA VAL A 12 -13.84 -7.19 24.92
C VAL A 12 -13.48 -7.50 23.48
N ILE A 13 -14.28 -7.01 22.54
CA ILE A 13 -13.93 -7.02 21.12
C ILE A 13 -12.83 -5.97 20.97
N MET A 14 -11.57 -6.41 21.02
CA MET A 14 -10.44 -5.59 20.61
C MET A 14 -10.60 -5.37 19.11
N SER A 15 -11.06 -4.20 18.70
CA SER A 15 -11.00 -3.82 17.29
C SER A 15 -9.53 -3.80 16.90
N ALA A 16 -9.07 -4.81 16.15
CA ALA A 16 -7.77 -4.76 15.52
C ALA A 16 -7.83 -3.58 14.53
N SER A 17 -7.17 -2.47 14.86
CA SER A 17 -7.00 -1.37 13.92
C SER A 17 -6.05 -1.86 12.82
N THR A 18 -6.60 -2.13 11.64
CA THR A 18 -5.83 -2.45 10.44
C THR A 18 -5.21 -1.16 9.90
N LEU A 19 -3.90 -1.16 9.71
CA LEU A 19 -3.11 -0.05 9.19
C LEU A 19 -3.56 0.31 7.77
N LYS A 20 -3.54 1.61 7.41
CA LYS A 20 -3.71 2.05 6.01
C LYS A 20 -2.38 2.50 5.42
N CYS A 21 -2.08 2.10 4.19
CA CYS A 21 -0.91 2.56 3.46
C CYS A 21 -1.31 3.00 2.05
N TYR A 22 -0.42 3.71 1.37
CA TYR A 22 -0.50 3.82 -0.08
C TYR A 22 0.02 2.53 -0.72
N GLU A 23 -0.64 2.10 -1.79
CA GLU A 23 -0.21 1.00 -2.65
C GLU A 23 -0.18 1.41 -4.11
N GLY A 24 0.80 0.90 -4.85
CA GLY A 24 0.93 1.16 -6.28
C GLY A 24 2.35 1.53 -6.65
N SER A 25 2.49 2.06 -7.86
CA SER A 25 3.78 2.43 -8.43
C SER A 25 3.66 3.65 -9.35
N ARG A 26 4.80 4.32 -9.54
CA ARG A 26 5.04 5.25 -10.62
C ARG A 26 6.22 4.74 -11.45
N GLY A 27 6.12 4.89 -12.76
CA GLY A 27 7.17 4.51 -13.69
C GLY A 27 6.82 4.82 -15.13
N MET A 28 7.77 4.54 -16.03
CA MET A 28 7.55 4.64 -17.47
C MET A 28 6.81 3.41 -17.99
N VAL A 29 5.59 3.59 -18.48
CA VAL A 29 4.79 2.55 -19.13
C VAL A 29 4.56 2.95 -20.57
N ASN A 30 5.04 2.15 -21.53
CA ASN A 30 4.97 2.46 -22.96
C ASN A 30 5.57 3.84 -23.36
N GLY A 31 6.56 4.32 -22.61
CA GLY A 31 7.22 5.60 -22.85
C GLY A 31 6.49 6.81 -22.25
N GLU A 32 5.40 6.59 -21.52
CA GLU A 32 4.67 7.63 -20.78
C GLU A 32 4.88 7.45 -19.28
N ASP A 33 5.04 8.57 -18.57
CA ASP A 33 5.08 8.58 -17.10
C ASP A 33 3.68 8.25 -16.57
N SER A 34 3.57 7.17 -15.80
CA SER A 34 2.31 6.64 -15.31
C SER A 34 2.39 6.37 -13.82
N SER A 35 1.28 6.60 -13.11
CA SER A 35 1.16 6.41 -11.67
C SER A 35 -0.21 5.84 -11.32
N ASN A 36 -0.27 4.90 -10.38
CA ASN A 36 -1.51 4.22 -9.98
C ASN A 36 -1.69 4.11 -8.46
N PHE A 37 -1.15 5.05 -7.69
CA PHE A 37 -1.27 5.00 -6.23
C PHE A 37 -2.72 5.05 -5.74
N VAL A 38 -3.04 4.20 -4.78
CA VAL A 38 -4.34 4.14 -4.09
C VAL A 38 -4.13 4.02 -2.58
N GLN A 39 -5.14 4.41 -1.80
CA GLN A 39 -5.16 4.12 -0.36
C GLN A 39 -5.66 2.69 -0.16
N ASN A 40 -4.85 1.83 0.46
CA ASN A 40 -5.23 0.46 0.77
C ASN A 40 -5.36 0.26 2.29
N LEU A 41 -6.31 -0.59 2.68
CA LEU A 41 -6.40 -1.13 4.04
C LEU A 41 -5.55 -2.39 4.08
N CYS A 42 -4.49 -2.40 4.89
CA CYS A 42 -3.57 -3.53 4.93
C CYS A 42 -4.22 -4.76 5.59
N ASP A 43 -3.82 -5.95 5.12
CA ASP A 43 -4.26 -7.22 5.67
C ASP A 43 -3.81 -7.41 7.13
N ASP A 44 -4.46 -8.36 7.81
CA ASP A 44 -4.07 -8.78 9.14
C ASP A 44 -2.59 -9.20 9.18
N ASN A 45 -1.85 -8.63 10.14
CA ASN A 45 -0.39 -8.76 10.33
C ASN A 45 0.51 -7.90 9.43
N MET A 46 -0.04 -7.15 8.47
CA MET A 46 0.73 -6.11 7.78
C MET A 46 0.77 -4.84 8.63
N THR A 47 1.88 -4.64 9.34
CA THR A 47 2.03 -3.55 10.33
C THR A 47 2.99 -2.45 9.88
N TYR A 48 3.44 -2.49 8.63
CA TYR A 48 4.38 -1.53 8.06
C TYR A 48 3.90 -1.03 6.70
N CYS A 49 4.11 0.26 6.47
CA CYS A 49 4.02 0.87 5.16
C CYS A 49 5.44 1.08 4.62
N PHE A 50 5.70 0.64 3.40
CA PHE A 50 6.97 0.84 2.72
C PHE A 50 6.82 1.73 1.50
N GLU A 51 7.83 2.54 1.24
CA GLU A 51 8.04 3.20 -0.04
C GLU A 51 9.46 2.96 -0.54
N SER A 52 9.63 2.86 -1.85
CA SER A 52 10.94 2.93 -2.49
C SER A 52 10.90 3.91 -3.64
N TYR A 53 12.01 4.62 -3.87
CA TYR A 53 12.09 5.60 -4.95
C TYR A 53 13.53 5.81 -5.41
N ASN A 54 13.69 6.22 -6.68
CA ASN A 54 14.96 6.73 -7.19
C ASN A 54 15.12 8.24 -6.92
N SER A 55 16.34 8.77 -7.06
CA SER A 55 16.65 10.18 -6.74
C SER A 55 15.73 11.22 -7.41
N ASN A 56 15.24 10.92 -8.61
CA ASN A 56 14.39 11.82 -9.40
C ASN A 56 12.88 11.52 -9.28
N LEU A 57 12.49 10.54 -8.46
CA LEU A 57 11.10 10.12 -8.24
C LEU A 57 10.34 9.69 -9.50
N THR A 58 11.07 9.28 -10.55
CA THR A 58 10.49 8.74 -11.78
C THR A 58 10.08 7.28 -11.61
N GLU A 59 10.72 6.58 -10.68
CA GLU A 59 10.37 5.21 -10.29
C GLU A 59 10.09 5.23 -8.80
N VAL A 60 8.84 4.93 -8.43
CA VAL A 60 8.38 4.93 -7.03
C VAL A 60 7.48 3.74 -6.81
N THR A 61 7.60 3.07 -5.67
CA THR A 61 6.65 2.02 -5.26
C THR A 61 6.20 2.28 -3.82
N ALA A 62 4.96 1.90 -3.51
CA ALA A 62 4.38 1.99 -2.17
C ALA A 62 3.62 0.69 -1.89
N SER A 63 3.71 0.15 -0.67
CA SER A 63 3.02 -1.10 -0.31
C SER A 63 2.74 -1.25 1.19
N CYS A 64 1.67 -1.98 1.53
CA CYS A 64 1.52 -2.64 2.82
C CYS A 64 2.49 -3.84 2.91
N GLN A 65 3.17 -4.01 4.04
CA GLN A 65 4.07 -5.15 4.23
C GLN A 65 3.94 -5.77 5.61
N ASN A 66 4.06 -7.10 5.65
CA ASN A 66 4.35 -7.88 6.84
C ASN A 66 5.82 -8.28 6.81
N MET A 67 6.45 -8.43 7.97
CA MET A 67 7.85 -8.81 8.11
C MET A 67 8.05 -10.33 7.98
N GLY A 68 7.58 -10.87 6.85
CA GLY A 68 7.82 -12.24 6.45
C GLY A 68 9.15 -12.35 5.71
N THR A 69 10.17 -12.86 6.40
CA THR A 69 11.34 -13.57 5.82
C THR A 69 12.53 -12.82 5.18
N ASP A 70 12.52 -11.51 4.92
CA ASP A 70 13.78 -10.77 4.60
C ASP A 70 14.22 -9.83 5.74
N GLN A 71 15.25 -10.26 6.46
CA GLN A 71 15.85 -9.52 7.57
C GLN A 71 16.38 -8.14 7.14
N LYS A 72 16.81 -7.99 5.88
CA LYS A 72 17.38 -6.74 5.38
C LYS A 72 16.33 -5.65 5.22
N LEU A 73 15.10 -6.00 4.82
CA LEU A 73 13.98 -5.07 4.75
C LEU A 73 13.51 -4.68 6.16
N LEU A 74 13.50 -5.67 7.06
CA LEU A 74 13.22 -5.52 8.49
C LEU A 74 14.11 -4.49 9.18
N ASP A 75 15.39 -4.46 8.80
CA ASP A 75 16.36 -3.55 9.40
C ASP A 75 16.05 -2.10 9.05
N VAL A 76 15.47 -1.80 7.87
CA VAL A 76 15.09 -0.43 7.49
C VAL A 76 14.14 0.19 8.50
N CYS A 77 13.09 -0.52 8.91
CA CYS A 77 12.12 -0.03 9.89
C CYS A 77 12.69 0.14 11.31
N LYS A 78 13.85 -0.46 11.61
CA LYS A 78 14.53 -0.39 12.91
C LYS A 78 15.59 0.69 12.98
N MET A 79 16.02 1.24 11.84
CA MET A 79 17.01 2.32 11.81
C MET A 79 16.40 3.65 12.28
N ASP A 80 17.27 4.52 12.80
CA ASP A 80 16.93 5.92 12.99
C ASP A 80 16.62 6.58 11.63
N GLY A 81 15.53 7.34 11.57
CA GLY A 81 15.01 7.93 10.32
C GLY A 81 14.25 6.95 9.42
N LYS A 82 14.37 5.64 9.65
CA LYS A 82 13.64 4.56 8.96
C LYS A 82 13.75 4.57 7.43
N CYS A 83 14.86 5.08 6.90
CA CYS A 83 15.15 5.12 5.47
C CYS A 83 16.56 4.61 5.21
N LYS A 84 16.73 3.85 4.12
CA LYS A 84 18.02 3.35 3.64
C LYS A 84 18.24 3.76 2.20
N GLU A 85 19.28 4.54 1.96
CA GLU A 85 19.78 4.80 0.62
C GLU A 85 20.74 3.68 0.16
N ARG A 86 20.63 3.33 -1.11
CA ARG A 86 21.48 2.44 -1.90
C ARG A 86 21.97 3.19 -3.13
N SER A 87 23.01 4.00 -2.94
CA SER A 87 23.58 4.84 -4.00
C SER A 87 24.22 4.02 -5.13
N ASP A 88 24.49 2.73 -4.90
CA ASP A 88 24.98 1.78 -5.92
C ASP A 88 23.95 1.48 -7.01
N ILE A 89 22.66 1.66 -6.71
CA ILE A 89 21.54 1.39 -7.62
C ILE A 89 20.53 2.56 -7.72
N ASP A 90 20.85 3.72 -7.14
CA ASP A 90 19.97 4.89 -7.05
C ASP A 90 18.57 4.55 -6.49
N VAL A 91 18.52 3.85 -5.36
CA VAL A 91 17.25 3.52 -4.68
C VAL A 91 17.33 3.93 -3.21
N THR A 92 16.29 4.62 -2.75
CA THR A 92 16.02 4.81 -1.32
C THR A 92 14.80 3.98 -0.94
N VAL A 93 14.88 3.28 0.18
CA VAL A 93 13.77 2.52 0.77
C VAL A 93 13.44 3.11 2.13
N CYS A 94 12.19 3.50 2.35
CA CYS A 94 11.71 4.05 3.61
C CYS A 94 10.58 3.20 4.20
N CYS A 95 10.45 3.27 5.52
CA CYS A 95 9.45 2.53 6.28
C CYS A 95 8.79 3.39 7.35
N CYS A 96 7.49 3.17 7.55
CA CYS A 96 6.72 3.82 8.60
C CYS A 96 5.55 2.93 9.08
N THR A 97 4.89 3.34 10.16
CA THR A 97 3.89 2.51 10.87
C THR A 97 2.61 3.29 11.22
N SER A 98 2.39 4.43 10.56
CA SER A 98 1.23 5.30 10.75
C SER A 98 0.38 5.28 9.48
N ASP A 99 -0.90 5.61 9.57
CA ASP A 99 -1.76 5.61 8.39
C ASP A 99 -1.22 6.54 7.29
N LEU A 100 -1.18 6.03 6.06
CA LEU A 100 -0.90 6.76 4.82
C LEU A 100 0.43 7.54 4.85
N CYS A 101 1.44 6.95 5.48
CA CYS A 101 2.74 7.61 5.72
C CYS A 101 3.79 7.37 4.63
N ASN A 102 3.58 6.41 3.73
CA ASN A 102 4.56 5.89 2.75
C ASN A 102 4.36 6.46 1.34
N LEU A 103 4.16 7.77 1.23
CA LEU A 103 4.16 8.42 -0.07
C LEU A 103 4.51 9.89 0.08
N GLN A 104 5.39 10.37 -0.78
CA GLN A 104 5.73 11.79 -0.87
C GLN A 104 4.50 12.63 -1.24
N ASP A 105 4.40 13.84 -0.70
CA ASP A 105 3.22 14.69 -0.83
C ASP A 105 2.81 14.95 -2.28
N ASP A 106 3.78 15.16 -3.17
CA ASP A 106 3.55 15.45 -4.60
C ASP A 106 3.00 14.25 -5.39
N LEU A 107 3.11 13.04 -4.83
CA LEU A 107 2.65 11.79 -5.46
C LEU A 107 1.31 11.32 -4.91
N LYS A 108 0.80 11.96 -3.85
CA LYS A 108 -0.45 11.57 -3.22
C LYS A 108 -1.61 11.77 -4.21
N PRO A 109 -2.49 10.77 -4.37
CA PRO A 109 -3.72 10.94 -5.11
C PRO A 109 -4.50 12.14 -4.56
N THR A 110 -4.97 13.00 -5.46
CA THR A 110 -5.91 14.04 -5.05
C THR A 110 -7.18 13.35 -4.57
N PRO A 111 -7.69 13.64 -3.36
CA PRO A 111 -8.95 13.09 -2.93
C PRO A 111 -10.02 13.44 -3.96
N GLU A 112 -10.65 12.43 -4.55
CA GLU A 112 -11.84 12.67 -5.35
C GLU A 112 -12.87 13.33 -4.42
N VAL A 113 -13.19 14.59 -4.69
CA VAL A 113 -14.26 15.28 -3.97
C VAL A 113 -15.52 14.48 -4.30
N PRO A 114 -16.23 13.91 -3.31
CA PRO A 114 -17.49 13.25 -3.59
C PRO A 114 -18.40 14.28 -4.24
N VAL A 115 -18.88 14.00 -5.46
CA VAL A 115 -19.92 14.80 -6.10
C VAL A 115 -21.15 14.66 -5.20
N ILE A 116 -21.36 15.65 -4.34
CA ILE A 116 -22.58 15.77 -3.55
C ILE A 116 -23.66 16.15 -4.56
N ASP A 117 -24.34 15.15 -5.13
CA ASP A 117 -25.54 15.39 -5.90
C ASP A 117 -26.63 15.85 -4.92
N GLY A 118 -26.69 17.16 -4.75
CA GLY A 118 -27.45 17.84 -3.71
C GLY A 118 -28.11 19.08 -4.27
N SER A 119 -29.08 18.88 -5.16
CA SER A 119 -30.08 19.91 -5.45
C SER A 119 -31.47 19.27 -5.56
N SER A 120 -32.18 19.25 -4.44
CA SER A 120 -33.64 19.15 -4.44
C SER A 120 -34.21 20.53 -4.77
N GLU A 121 -34.89 20.66 -5.91
CA GLU A 121 -36.34 20.87 -5.99
C GLU A 121 -36.81 21.07 -7.45
N VAL A 122 -37.62 20.09 -7.92
CA VAL A 122 -38.83 20.18 -8.76
C VAL A 122 -38.77 20.93 -10.10
N GLU A 123 -38.84 20.18 -11.21
CA GLU A 123 -39.96 20.24 -12.18
C GLU A 123 -39.93 19.07 -13.19
N GLN A 124 -41.07 18.82 -13.82
CA GLN A 124 -41.53 17.57 -14.41
C GLN A 124 -40.97 17.26 -15.82
N ASN A 125 -40.76 15.97 -16.13
CA ASN A 125 -41.49 15.19 -17.16
C ASN A 125 -40.62 14.22 -18.01
N SER A 126 -41.14 12.98 -18.12
CA SER A 126 -40.97 11.93 -19.15
C SER A 126 -39.65 11.11 -19.30
N THR A 127 -39.77 9.83 -18.89
CA THR A 127 -39.52 8.55 -19.62
C THR A 127 -38.24 8.43 -20.48
N GLU A 128 -37.29 7.53 -20.21
CA GLU A 128 -37.27 6.09 -20.59
C GLU A 128 -36.19 5.27 -19.83
N ILE A 129 -36.27 3.94 -19.97
CA ILE A 129 -35.84 2.86 -19.06
C ILE A 129 -34.64 2.04 -19.64
N LEU A 130 -33.64 1.73 -18.79
CA LEU A 130 -32.68 0.57 -18.76
C LEU A 130 -31.61 0.38 -19.88
N PRO A 131 -30.58 -0.52 -19.71
CA PRO A 131 -29.90 -1.07 -18.52
C PRO A 131 -28.38 -0.83 -18.46
N GLU A 132 -27.84 -1.17 -17.29
CA GLU A 132 -26.47 -1.57 -16.97
C GLU A 132 -25.74 -2.38 -18.06
N THR A 133 -24.45 -2.10 -18.22
CA THR A 133 -23.45 -3.11 -18.58
C THR A 133 -22.31 -3.08 -17.57
N THR A 134 -22.34 -4.08 -16.70
CA THR A 134 -21.25 -4.53 -15.85
C THR A 134 -20.17 -5.14 -16.75
N GLU A 135 -19.09 -4.41 -17.01
CA GLU A 135 -17.90 -5.04 -17.60
C GLU A 135 -16.94 -5.44 -16.48
N ASN A 136 -16.99 -6.74 -16.19
CA ASN A 136 -15.89 -7.53 -15.65
C ASN A 136 -14.57 -7.13 -16.33
N ILE A 137 -13.68 -6.45 -15.60
CA ILE A 137 -12.24 -6.56 -15.88
C ILE A 137 -11.67 -7.41 -14.76
N ALA A 138 -11.78 -8.71 -14.98
CA ALA A 138 -11.03 -9.72 -14.27
C ALA A 138 -9.52 -9.46 -14.45
N ASP A 139 -8.82 -9.59 -13.34
CA ASP A 139 -7.44 -10.08 -13.24
C ASP A 139 -6.41 -9.50 -14.21
N LYS A 140 -5.71 -8.48 -13.70
CA LYS A 140 -4.27 -8.43 -13.92
C LYS A 140 -3.56 -7.99 -12.65
N PHE A 141 -3.63 -8.86 -11.64
CA PHE A 141 -2.64 -8.88 -10.57
C PHE A 141 -1.28 -9.09 -11.23
N VAL A 142 -0.46 -8.04 -11.26
CA VAL A 142 0.99 -8.21 -11.39
C VAL A 142 1.45 -8.60 -10.00
N GLU A 143 1.56 -9.91 -9.76
CA GLU A 143 2.40 -10.41 -8.67
C GLU A 143 3.80 -9.84 -8.89
N LEU A 144 4.20 -8.85 -8.08
CA LEU A 144 5.58 -8.43 -7.97
C LEU A 144 6.34 -9.52 -7.20
N ASN A 145 6.56 -10.65 -7.88
CA ASN A 145 7.60 -11.57 -7.48
C ASN A 145 8.94 -10.92 -7.85
N GLU A 146 9.80 -10.81 -6.83
CA GLU A 146 11.26 -10.86 -6.93
C GLU A 146 12.01 -9.52 -7.12
N THR A 147 12.47 -8.99 -5.99
CA THR A 147 13.92 -8.85 -5.72
C THR A 147 14.82 -8.14 -6.74
N MET A 148 14.28 -7.18 -7.51
CA MET A 148 15.11 -6.28 -8.32
C MET A 148 15.89 -5.30 -7.42
N GLY A 149 17.02 -5.77 -6.87
CA GLY A 149 18.01 -4.93 -6.19
C GLY A 149 18.89 -5.62 -5.15
N LEU A 150 18.59 -6.87 -4.75
CA LEU A 150 19.36 -7.56 -3.69
C LEU A 150 20.06 -8.85 -4.13
N GLU A 151 19.81 -9.35 -5.34
CA GLU A 151 20.35 -10.65 -5.77
C GLU A 151 21.71 -10.57 -6.51
N LEU A 152 22.21 -9.38 -6.83
CA LEU A 152 23.48 -9.22 -7.56
C LEU A 152 24.74 -9.58 -6.76
N GLU A 153 24.64 -9.93 -5.47
CA GLU A 153 25.81 -10.31 -4.65
C GLU A 153 26.02 -11.82 -4.45
N LEU A 154 25.17 -12.71 -4.97
CA LEU A 154 25.27 -14.15 -4.66
C LEU A 154 25.98 -15.05 -5.70
N ASN A 155 26.54 -14.49 -6.78
CA ASN A 155 27.39 -15.26 -7.72
C ASN A 155 28.85 -14.79 -7.81
N GLY A 156 29.30 -13.91 -6.90
CA GLY A 156 30.66 -13.34 -6.94
C GLY A 156 31.75 -14.07 -6.16
N THR A 157 31.45 -15.10 -5.37
CA THR A 157 32.43 -15.69 -4.45
C THR A 157 32.45 -17.21 -4.48
N LYS A 158 32.93 -17.79 -5.59
CA LYS A 158 33.55 -19.13 -5.56
C LYS A 158 34.44 -19.39 -6.78
N GLY A 159 35.74 -19.58 -6.51
CA GLY A 159 36.74 -20.14 -7.43
C GLY A 159 37.80 -19.10 -7.84
N GLY A 160 39.09 -19.31 -7.64
CA GLY A 160 39.84 -20.46 -7.16
C GLY A 160 41.35 -20.17 -7.23
N LEU A 161 42.10 -20.94 -6.45
CA LEU A 161 43.57 -20.99 -6.27
C LEU A 161 44.29 -19.72 -5.78
#